data_AF-A0A8S8YBN7-F1
#
_entry.id   AF-A0A8S8YBN7-F1
#
_cell.length_a   1.000
_cell.length_b   1.000
_cell.length_c   1.000
_cell.angle_alpha   90.00
_cell.angle_beta   90.00
_cell.angle_gamma   90.00
#
_symmetry.space_group_name_H-M   'P 1'
#
loop_
_entity.id
_entity.type
_entity.pdbx_description
1 polymer ?
#
loop_
_entity_poly.entity_id
_entity_poly.type
_entity_poly.pdbx_seq_one_letter_code
_entity_poly.pdbx_strand_id
1 'polypeptide(L)' 'MWRFEGHGIAIWSPAIRNRKGTHPDLFNALVDQGYLAGKVNGREASFEDPPRLEKNLRHDIDVRVDRLLLTQPKDRG' A
#
# COMPACT_ATOMS: atom_id res chain seq x y z
N MET A 1 16.45 -19.38 -15.41
CA MET A 1 16.96 -18.11 -14.86
C MET A 1 15.85 -17.08 -15.01
N TRP A 2 15.29 -16.56 -13.92
CA TRP A 2 14.14 -15.65 -14.00
C TRP A 2 14.56 -14.28 -14.57
N ARG A 3 13.95 -13.84 -15.68
CA ARG A 3 14.17 -12.52 -16.28
C ARG A 3 13.07 -11.56 -15.82
N PHE A 4 13.32 -10.84 -14.71
CA PHE A 4 12.39 -9.82 -14.19
C PHE A 4 12.66 -8.41 -14.74
N GLU A 5 13.60 -8.26 -15.68
CA GLU A 5 13.83 -7.00 -16.37
C GLU A 5 12.56 -6.50 -17.06
N GLY A 6 12.27 -5.21 -16.91
CA GLY A 6 11.05 -4.57 -17.42
C GLY A 6 9.78 -4.82 -16.59
N HIS A 7 9.85 -5.55 -15.47
CA HIS A 7 8.69 -5.75 -14.60
C HIS A 7 8.51 -4.57 -13.65
N GLY A 8 7.27 -4.09 -13.53
CA GLY A 8 6.90 -3.14 -12.48
C GLY A 8 6.71 -3.86 -11.14
N ILE A 9 7.34 -3.35 -10.09
CA ILE A 9 7.13 -3.79 -8.72
C ILE A 9 6.57 -2.65 -7.87
N ALA A 10 5.92 -3.01 -6.77
CA ALA A 10 5.47 -2.06 -5.77
C ALA A 10 5.95 -2.51 -4.38
N ILE A 11 6.39 -1.55 -3.58
CA ILE A 11 6.79 -1.75 -2.19
C ILE A 11 5.61 -1.37 -1.31
N TRP A 12 5.16 -2.31 -0.49
CA TRP A 12 4.03 -2.14 0.42
C TRP A 12 4.51 -2.16 1.87
N SER A 13 3.99 -1.27 2.71
CA SER A 13 4.28 -1.23 4.15
C SER A 13 3.01 -1.49 4.97
N PRO A 14 3.04 -2.41 5.94
CA PRO A 14 1.89 -2.68 6.80
C PRO A 14 1.66 -1.52 7.79
N ALA A 15 0.60 -0.76 7.61
CA ALA A 15 0.19 0.25 8.59
C ALA A 15 -0.62 -0.38 9.73
N ILE A 16 -1.53 -1.30 9.40
CA ILE A 16 -2.30 -2.08 10.37
C ILE A 16 -2.32 -3.54 9.96
N ARG A 17 -2.22 -4.42 10.96
CA ARG A 17 -2.45 -5.86 10.80
C ARG A 17 -3.50 -6.37 11.79
N ASN A 18 -4.49 -7.10 11.28
CA ASN A 18 -5.48 -7.89 12.01
C ASN A 18 -6.21 -7.10 13.12
N ARG A 19 -6.50 -5.82 12.92
CA ARG A 19 -7.18 -4.97 13.91
C ARG A 19 -8.63 -4.69 13.54
N LYS A 20 -9.50 -4.73 14.55
CA LYS A 20 -10.90 -4.33 14.41
C LYS A 20 -11.03 -2.82 14.30
N GLY A 21 -12.05 -2.35 13.59
CA GLY A 21 -12.41 -0.94 13.56
C GLY A 21 -12.57 -0.40 12.14
N THR A 22 -13.09 0.82 12.07
CA THR A 22 -13.37 1.53 10.82
C THR A 22 -12.17 2.35 10.31
N HIS A 23 -11.20 2.63 11.18
CA HIS A 23 -9.93 3.32 10.90
C HIS A 23 -9.99 4.67 10.15
N PRO A 24 -10.99 5.56 10.36
CA PRO A 24 -11.08 6.83 9.62
C PRO A 24 -9.88 7.74 9.89
N ASP A 25 -9.44 7.84 11.15
CA ASP A 25 -8.31 8.69 11.55
C ASP A 25 -7.00 8.23 10.90
N LEU A 26 -6.83 6.92 10.68
CA LEU A 26 -5.67 6.39 9.97
C LEU A 26 -5.67 6.85 8.51
N PHE A 27 -6.80 6.70 7.81
CA PHE A 27 -6.89 7.11 6.40
C PHE A 27 -6.62 8.60 6.25
N ASN A 28 -7.23 9.44 7.10
CA ASN A 28 -6.97 10.88 7.12
C ASN A 28 -5.49 11.19 7.35
N ALA A 29 -4.88 10.59 8.37
CA ALA A 29 -3.46 10.81 8.67
C ALA A 29 -2.53 10.35 7.55
N LEU A 30 -2.88 9.28 6.82
CA LEU A 30 -2.11 8.81 5.66
C LEU A 30 -2.21 9.81 4.50
N VAL A 31 -3.40 10.31 4.20
CA VAL A 31 -3.62 11.34 3.16
C VAL A 31 -2.87 12.63 3.50
N ASP A 32 -2.92 13.09 4.76
CA ASP A 32 -2.20 14.28 5.24
C ASP A 32 -0.68 14.14 5.07
N GLN A 33 -0.15 12.92 5.16
CA GLN A 33 1.26 12.60 4.93
C GLN A 33 1.60 12.40 3.43
N GLY A 34 0.62 12.53 2.54
CA GLY A 34 0.79 12.33 1.09
C GLY A 34 0.72 10.88 0.62
N TYR A 35 0.36 9.94 1.49
CA TYR A 35 0.08 8.56 1.08
C TYR A 35 -1.36 8.48 0.57
N LEU A 36 -1.52 8.35 -0.75
CA LEU A 36 -2.85 8.39 -1.39
C LEU A 36 -3.42 7.02 -1.74
N ALA A 37 -2.59 5.97 -1.75
CA ALA A 37 -2.99 4.64 -2.21
C ALA A 37 -2.40 3.52 -1.37
N GLY A 38 -3.15 2.44 -1.26
CA GLY A 38 -2.78 1.27 -0.47
C GLY A 38 -3.54 0.02 -0.86
N LYS A 39 -3.44 -0.99 -0.01
CA LYS A 39 -4.35 -2.14 -0.01
C LYS A 39 -5.13 -2.17 1.28
N VAL A 40 -6.42 -2.44 1.17
CA VAL A 40 -7.31 -2.71 2.31
C VAL A 40 -7.83 -4.12 2.14
N ASN A 41 -7.53 -4.99 3.10
CA ASN A 41 -7.80 -6.43 3.04
C ASN A 41 -7.28 -7.07 1.73
N GLY A 42 -6.07 -6.68 1.32
CA GLY A 42 -5.40 -7.19 0.12
C GLY A 42 -5.88 -6.62 -1.21
N ARG A 43 -6.92 -5.77 -1.23
CA ARG A 43 -7.44 -5.12 -2.44
C ARG A 43 -6.95 -3.68 -2.53
N GLU A 44 -6.52 -3.25 -3.70
CA GLU A 44 -6.08 -1.86 -3.91
C GLU A 44 -7.23 -0.88 -3.66
N ALA A 45 -6.90 0.24 -3.02
CA ALA A 45 -7.84 1.30 -2.67
C ALA A 45 -7.14 2.66 -2.65
N SER A 46 -7.91 3.72 -2.95
CA SER A 46 -7.54 5.09 -2.61
C SER A 46 -7.74 5.31 -1.10
N PHE A 47 -6.89 6.11 -0.48
CA PHE A 47 -7.10 6.54 0.91
C PHE A 47 -7.91 7.83 1.03
N GLU A 48 -8.09 8.57 -0.06
CA GLU A 48 -9.02 9.71 -0.12
C GLU A 48 -10.48 9.26 -0.20
N ASP A 49 -10.72 8.08 -0.79
CA ASP A 49 -12.03 7.41 -0.83
C ASP A 49 -11.86 5.92 -0.50
N PRO A 50 -11.60 5.58 0.78
CA PRO A 50 -11.36 4.20 1.19
C PRO A 50 -12.66 3.40 1.26
N PRO A 51 -12.60 2.07 1.08
CA PRO A 51 -13.77 1.22 1.25
C PRO A 51 -14.29 1.31 2.69
N ARG A 52 -15.62 1.27 2.85
CA ARG A 52 -16.24 1.24 4.17
C ARG A 52 -15.85 -0.03 4.92
N LEU A 53 -15.27 0.16 6.10
CA LEU A 53 -14.87 -0.91 7.01
C LEU A 53 -15.93 -1.12 8.08
N GLU A 54 -16.14 -2.36 8.50
CA GLU A 54 -17.10 -2.70 9.56
C GLU A 54 -16.37 -2.71 10.92
N LYS A 55 -16.98 -2.11 11.94
CA LYS A 55 -16.31 -1.82 13.22
C LYS A 55 -15.83 -3.08 13.97
N ASN A 56 -16.53 -4.20 13.84
CA ASN A 56 -16.32 -5.43 14.59
C ASN A 56 -15.49 -6.47 13.81
N LEU A 57 -15.31 -6.30 12.51
CA LEU A 57 -14.44 -7.11 11.66
C LEU A 57 -13.00 -6.66 11.73
N ARG A 58 -12.06 -7.59 11.50
CA ARG A 58 -10.62 -7.33 11.49
C ARG A 58 -10.17 -6.96 10.08
N HIS A 59 -9.24 -6.00 10.02
CA HIS A 59 -8.76 -5.44 8.78
C HIS A 59 -7.22 -5.40 8.74
N ASP A 60 -6.70 -5.54 7.53
CA ASP A 60 -5.30 -5.31 7.17
C ASP A 60 -5.22 -4.11 6.23
N ILE A 61 -4.32 -3.17 6.50
CA ILE A 61 -4.12 -1.97 5.68
C ILE A 61 -2.63 -1.83 5.38
N ASP A 62 -2.31 -1.86 4.09
CA ASP A 62 -0.96 -1.68 3.55
C ASP A 62 -0.88 -0.36 2.78
N VAL A 63 0.17 0.42 3.02
CA VAL A 63 0.45 1.66 2.30
C VAL A 63 1.36 1.36 1.12
N ARG A 64 1.09 1.95 -0.05
CA ARG A 64 2.04 1.91 -1.17
C ARG A 64 3.15 2.92 -0.91
N VAL A 65 4.35 2.43 -0.62
CA VAL A 65 5.52 3.27 -0.34
C VAL A 65 6.22 3.68 -1.63
N ASP A 66 6.37 2.73 -2.56
CA ASP A 66 7.11 2.97 -3.79
C ASP A 66 6.59 2.09 -4.94
N ARG A 67 6.88 2.51 -6.16
CA ARG A 67 6.63 1.74 -7.39
C ARG A 67 7.81 1.93 -8.34
N LEU A 68 8.45 0.83 -8.69
CA LEU A 68 9.70 0.82 -9.45
C LEU A 68 9.58 -0.06 -10.68
N LEU A 69 10.26 0.32 -11.76
CA LEU A 69 10.49 -0.56 -12.90
C LEU A 69 11.83 -1.26 -12.67
N LEU A 70 11.84 -2.59 -12.71
CA LEU A 70 13.08 -3.34 -12.58
C LEU A 70 13.91 -3.18 -13.86
N THR A 71 15.05 -2.52 -13.73
CA THR A 71 16.05 -2.38 -14.79
C THR A 71 17.34 -3.06 -14.37
N GLN A 72 18.16 -3.48 -15.33
CA GLN A 72 19.52 -3.91 -15.00
C GLN A 72 20.28 -2.77 -14.29
N PRO A 73 21.13 -3.09 -13.30
CA PRO A 73 22.05 -2.12 -12.74
C PRO A 73 22.88 -1.53 -13.90
N LYS A 74 22.84 -0.21 -14.06
CA LYS A 74 23.82 0.44 -14.93
C LYS A 74 25.11 0.49 -14.12
N ASP A 75 26.13 -0.28 -14.53
CA ASP A 75 27.49 -0.11 -14.02
C ASP A 75 27.86 1.37 -14.19
N ARG A 76 27.96 2.07 -13.06
CA ARG A 76 28.64 3.36 -13.01
C ARG A 76 30.08 3.02 -12.68
N GLY A 77 30.91 3.01 -13.73
CA GLY A 77 32.36 2.94 -13.57
C GLY A 77 32.89 4.08 -12.71
#